data_AF-A0A350UTL7-F1
#
_entry.id   AF-A0A350UTL7-F1
#
_cell.length_a   1.000
_cell.length_b   1.000
_cell.length_c   1.000
_cell.angle_alpha   90.00
_cell.angle_beta   90.00
_cell.angle_gamma   90.00
#
_symmetry.space_group_name_H-M   'P 1'
#
loop_
_entity.id
_entity.type
_entity.pdbx_description
1 polymer ?
#
loop_
_entity_poly.entity_id
_entity_poly.type
_entity_poly.pdbx_seq_one_letter_code
_entity_poly.pdbx_strand_id
1 'polypeptide(L)'
;AADFMGRRGFIINDLHRSRVAHASIFLLTRLLTKNRLTRYDAPVSVMNAFTPSEMNEMAQEAGVKQHKVHRHFPYRIGLVGTKAV
;
A
#
# COMPACT_ATOMS: atom_id res chain seq x y z
N ALA A 1 17.14 8.99 -8.95
CA ALA A 1 16.75 7.76 -9.66
C ALA A 1 16.78 6.60 -8.67
N ALA A 2 15.74 5.76 -8.64
CA ALA A 2 15.65 4.60 -7.79
C ALA A 2 16.77 3.64 -8.15
N ASP A 3 17.65 3.35 -7.19
CA ASP A 3 18.60 2.28 -7.33
C ASP A 3 17.89 0.94 -7.13
N PHE A 4 18.15 -0.02 -8.02
CA PHE A 4 17.47 -1.32 -7.97
C PHE A 4 18.11 -2.17 -6.87
N MET A 5 17.41 -2.34 -5.75
CA MET A 5 17.89 -3.16 -4.63
C MET A 5 17.93 -4.67 -4.94
N GLY A 6 17.32 -5.12 -6.04
CA GLY A 6 17.21 -6.53 -6.42
C GLY A 6 17.78 -6.84 -7.81
N ARG A 7 18.22 -8.09 -8.02
CA ARG A 7 18.82 -8.54 -9.29
C ARG A 7 17.90 -8.38 -10.51
N ARG A 8 16.58 -8.48 -10.32
CA ARG A 8 15.57 -8.42 -11.41
C ARG A 8 14.52 -7.31 -11.26
N GLY A 9 14.38 -6.73 -10.08
CA GLY A 9 13.29 -5.83 -9.76
C GLY A 9 12.95 -5.81 -8.28
N PHE A 10 11.81 -5.24 -7.94
CA PHE A 10 11.27 -5.16 -6.58
C PHE A 10 9.74 -5.28 -6.58
N ILE A 11 9.19 -5.62 -5.42
CA ILE A 11 7.75 -5.62 -5.15
C ILE A 11 7.51 -4.86 -3.86
N ILE A 12 6.61 -3.88 -3.88
CA ILE A 12 6.13 -3.16 -2.70
C ILE A 12 4.66 -3.53 -2.52
N ASN A 13 4.32 -4.06 -1.35
CA ASN A 13 2.94 -4.38 -0.98
C ASN A 13 2.50 -3.48 0.16
N ASP A 14 1.38 -2.81 -0.01
CA ASP A 14 0.83 -1.90 0.99
C ASP A 14 -0.71 -2.00 1.06
N LEU A 15 -1.31 -1.33 2.03
CA LEU A 15 -2.74 -1.10 2.10
C LEU A 15 -3.19 -0.12 1.02
N HIS A 16 -4.46 -0.23 0.65
CA HIS A 16 -5.14 0.75 -0.17
C HIS A 16 -5.89 1.73 0.73
N ARG A 17 -5.53 3.02 0.66
CA ARG A 17 -6.28 4.06 1.37
C ARG A 17 -7.69 4.17 0.83
N SER A 18 -8.66 3.88 1.69
CA SER A 18 -10.08 3.93 1.34
C SER A 18 -10.92 4.28 2.56
N ARG A 19 -11.90 5.17 2.36
CA ARG A 19 -12.87 5.55 3.40
C ARG A 19 -13.70 4.35 3.87
N VAL A 20 -14.02 3.43 2.94
CA VAL A 20 -14.76 2.20 3.26
C VAL A 20 -13.90 1.25 4.09
N ALA A 21 -12.63 1.07 3.73
CA ALA A 21 -11.69 0.28 4.52
C ALA A 21 -11.49 0.85 5.92
N HIS A 22 -11.37 2.18 6.04
CA HIS A 22 -11.24 2.88 7.32
C HIS A 22 -12.45 2.65 8.23
N ALA A 23 -13.66 2.87 7.72
CA ALA A 23 -14.89 2.64 8.48
C ALA A 23 -15.01 1.16 8.89
N SER A 24 -14.70 0.24 7.97
CA SER A 24 -14.75 -1.20 8.22
C SER A 24 -13.77 -1.62 9.31
N ILE A 25 -12.50 -1.22 9.23
CA ILE A 25 -11.49 -1.61 10.22
C ILE A 25 -11.75 -0.94 11.58
N PHE A 26 -12.26 0.28 11.60
CA PHE A 26 -12.66 0.96 12.83
C PHE A 26 -13.73 0.15 13.59
N LEU A 27 -14.76 -0.31 12.88
CA LEU A 27 -15.84 -1.13 13.45
C LEU A 27 -15.32 -2.52 13.86
N LEU A 28 -14.66 -3.23 12.95
CA LEU A 28 -14.16 -4.59 13.19
C LEU A 28 -13.22 -4.65 14.39
N THR A 29 -12.30 -3.70 14.54
CA THR A 29 -11.37 -3.69 15.68
C THR A 29 -12.04 -3.40 17.01
N ARG A 30 -13.19 -2.70 17.03
CA ARG A 30 -13.97 -2.47 18.25
C ARG A 30 -14.81 -3.68 18.64
N LEU A 31 -15.32 -4.41 17.65
CA LEU A 31 -16.13 -5.61 17.85
C LEU A 31 -15.29 -6.85 18.17
N LEU A 32 -14.15 -7.04 17.50
CA LEU A 32 -13.44 -8.32 17.47
C LEU A 32 -12.22 -8.39 18.39
N THR A 33 -11.71 -7.26 18.88
CA THR A 33 -10.54 -7.25 19.78
C THR A 33 -10.69 -6.23 20.89
N LYS A 34 -10.06 -6.49 22.03
CA LYS A 34 -9.89 -5.55 23.15
C LYS A 34 -8.50 -4.89 23.16
N ASN A 35 -7.60 -5.27 22.25
CA ASN A 35 -6.26 -4.71 22.20
C ASN A 35 -6.30 -3.22 21.84
N ARG A 36 -5.79 -2.40 22.76
CA ARG A 36 -5.73 -0.94 22.61
C ARG A 36 -4.96 -0.54 21.36
N LEU A 37 -3.78 -1.12 21.12
CA LEU A 37 -2.94 -0.76 19.97
C LEU A 37 -3.68 -0.97 18.66
N THR A 38 -4.27 -2.15 18.45
CA THR A 38 -5.00 -2.46 17.22
C THR A 38 -6.21 -1.54 16.98
N ARG A 39 -6.95 -1.17 18.03
CA ARG A 39 -8.15 -0.30 17.91
C ARG A 39 -7.86 1.12 17.45
N TYR A 40 -6.67 1.62 17.75
CA TYR A 40 -6.25 2.98 17.41
C TYR A 40 -5.33 3.01 16.20
N ASP A 41 -4.40 2.07 16.09
CA ASP A 41 -3.37 2.07 15.05
C ASP A 41 -3.89 1.54 13.70
N ALA A 42 -4.81 0.56 13.70
CA ALA A 42 -5.30 -0.01 12.44
C ALA A 42 -6.08 1.00 11.57
N PRO A 43 -6.98 1.86 12.11
CA PRO A 43 -7.59 2.93 11.32
C PRO A 43 -6.57 3.95 10.78
N VAL A 44 -5.58 4.32 11.61
CA VAL A 44 -4.51 5.25 11.22
C VAL A 44 -3.66 4.66 10.09
N SER A 45 -3.34 3.37 10.18
CA SER A 45 -2.62 2.64 9.13
C SER A 45 -3.36 2.70 7.78
N VAL A 46 -4.69 2.58 7.76
CA VAL A 46 -5.48 2.71 6.52
C VAL A 46 -5.44 4.13 5.98
N MET A 47 -5.46 5.15 6.83
CA MET A 47 -5.43 6.56 6.39
C MET A 47 -4.05 7.01 5.92
N ASN A 48 -2.98 6.42 6.43
CA ASN A 48 -1.61 6.71 6.00
C ASN A 48 -1.18 5.88 4.79
N ALA A 49 -1.96 4.88 4.39
CA ALA A 49 -1.69 4.08 3.20
C ALA A 49 -1.74 4.91 1.92
N PHE A 50 -1.18 4.40 0.82
CA PHE A 50 -1.25 5.07 -0.48
C PHE A 50 -2.52 4.75 -1.27
N THR A 51 -2.83 5.62 -2.21
CA THR A 51 -3.71 5.32 -3.34
C THR A 51 -2.89 4.76 -4.52
N PRO A 52 -3.53 4.04 -5.47
CA PRO A 52 -2.84 3.57 -6.67
C PRO A 52 -2.22 4.70 -7.50
N SER A 53 -2.84 5.89 -7.53
CA SER A 53 -2.31 7.06 -8.26
C SER A 53 -1.03 7.56 -7.62
N GLU A 54 -1.05 7.78 -6.30
CA GLU A 54 0.14 8.23 -5.56
C GLU A 54 1.29 7.22 -5.69
N MET A 55 1.00 5.92 -5.63
CA MET A 55 2.03 4.89 -5.78
C MET A 55 2.63 4.86 -7.19
N ASN A 56 1.83 5.15 -8.21
CA ASN A 56 2.28 5.29 -9.59
C ASN A 56 3.11 6.58 -9.78
N GLU A 57 2.65 7.71 -9.24
CA GLU A 57 3.37 8.99 -9.27
C GLU A 57 4.72 8.88 -8.57
N MET A 58 4.79 8.30 -7.37
CA MET A 58 6.04 8.04 -6.67
C MET A 58 7.01 7.17 -7.49
N ALA A 59 6.52 6.15 -8.19
CA ALA A 59 7.35 5.31 -9.04
C ALA A 59 7.94 6.10 -10.22
N GLN A 60 7.16 7.02 -10.80
CA GLN A 60 7.60 7.91 -11.88
C GLN A 60 8.63 8.93 -11.39
N GLU A 61 8.37 9.59 -10.25
CA GLU A 61 9.30 10.55 -9.62
C GLU A 61 10.62 9.88 -9.24
N ALA A 62 10.55 8.63 -8.77
CA ALA A 62 11.73 7.84 -8.50
C ALA A 62 12.46 7.40 -9.79
N GLY A 63 11.89 7.59 -10.98
CA GLY A 63 12.52 7.22 -12.26
C GLY A 63 12.44 5.72 -12.58
N VAL A 64 11.47 5.00 -12.00
CA VAL A 64 11.25 3.58 -12.27
C VAL A 64 10.58 3.43 -13.64
N LYS A 65 11.39 3.14 -14.67
CA LYS A 65 10.93 3.09 -16.07
C LYS A 65 9.87 2.01 -16.34
N GLN A 66 10.05 0.82 -15.77
CA GLN A 66 9.12 -0.30 -15.96
C GLN A 66 8.49 -0.66 -14.63
N HIS A 67 7.23 -0.27 -14.44
CA HIS A 67 6.47 -0.62 -13.26
C HIS A 67 5.00 -0.85 -13.57
N LYS A 68 4.33 -1.59 -12.68
CA LYS A 68 2.88 -1.79 -12.70
C LYS A 68 2.32 -1.68 -11.28
N VAL A 69 1.21 -0.97 -11.14
CA VAL A 69 0.43 -0.92 -9.90
C VAL A 69 -0.78 -1.84 -10.03
N HIS A 70 -0.93 -2.74 -9.08
CA HIS A 70 -2.00 -3.71 -9.00
C HIS A 70 -2.85 -3.45 -7.76
N ARG A 71 -4.17 -3.65 -7.89
CA ARG A 71 -5.08 -3.67 -6.76
C ARG A 71 -5.46 -5.11 -6.47
N HIS A 72 -5.43 -5.47 -5.20
CA HIS A 72 -5.79 -6.80 -4.73
C HIS A 72 -6.87 -6.69 -3.66
N PHE A 73 -7.83 -7.60 -3.72
CA PHE A 73 -8.87 -7.72 -2.71
C PHE A 73 -8.25 -8.09 -1.34
N PRO A 74 -8.76 -7.54 -0.21
CA PRO A 74 -9.86 -6.57 -0.12
C PRO A 74 -9.43 -5.11 -0.29
N TYR A 75 -8.26 -4.72 0.23
CA TYR A 75 -7.76 -3.34 0.18
C TYR A 75 -6.22 -3.33 0.19
N ARG A 76 -5.63 -4.02 -0.79
CA ARG A 76 -4.18 -4.06 -0.98
C ARG A 76 -3.81 -3.42 -2.30
N ILE A 77 -2.65 -2.78 -2.32
CA ILE A 77 -1.98 -2.32 -3.54
C ILE A 77 -0.59 -2.95 -3.62
N GLY A 78 -0.21 -3.32 -4.83
CA GLY A 78 1.12 -3.85 -5.13
C GLY A 78 1.77 -3.04 -6.23
N LEU A 79 2.97 -2.52 -5.99
CA LEU A 79 3.82 -1.95 -7.02
C LEU A 79 4.91 -2.97 -7.38
N VAL A 80 4.95 -3.36 -8.65
CA VAL A 80 5.98 -4.26 -9.19
C VAL A 80 6.84 -3.46 -10.13
N GLY A 81 8.12 -3.29 -9.79
CA GLY A 81 9.12 -2.65 -10.65
C GLY A 81 10.08 -3.69 -11.21
N THR A 82 10.35 -3.65 -12.52
CA THR A 82 11.33 -4.53 -13.18
C THR A 82 12.52 -3.73 -13.65
N LYS A 83 13.71 -4.33 -13.59
CA LYS A 83 14.89 -3.72 -14.20
C LYS A 83 14.65 -3.64 -15.70
N ALA A 84 14.82 -2.46 -16.28
CA ALA A 84 14.85 -2.34 -17.73
C ALA A 84 16.05 -3.14 -18.24
N VAL A 85 15.76 -4.17 -19.03
CA VAL A 85 16.77 -4.92 -19.80
C VAL A 85 17.34 -4.00 -20.87
#